data_AF-A0A7L1UJ96-F1
#
_entry.id   AF-A0A7L1UJ96-F1
#
_cell.length_a   1.000
_cell.length_b   1.000
_cell.length_c   1.000
_cell.angle_alpha   90.00
_cell.angle_beta   90.00
_cell.angle_gamma   90.00
#
_symmetry.space_group_name_H-M   'P 1'
#
loop_
_entity.id
_entity.type
_entity.pdbx_description
1 polymer ?
#
loop_
_entity_poly.entity_id
_entity_poly.type
_entity_poly.pdbx_seq_one_letter_code
_entity_poly.pdbx_strand_id
1 'polypeptide(L)'
;RRDSALPSRLMQSRGEHKQPPVWAWPGFGVIRGAISHPRQEEAQAIDQELFTEYKFSVDQLMELAGLSCATAIAKAYPPSSFTTSQPAVLVVCGPGNNGGDGLVCARHLKMFGYQPTVYYPKRPSKPLFEGLTTQCKKMDIPFLPEFPAEAAFIDELYGLVVDAIFGFSFKGAVREPFGSILSTLERVTVPIASIDIPSGWDVEKGKADGLQPDMLISLTAPKKAAMHFTGRYHFLGGRFVPPRLQEKYALNLPAYPGTDCVLQLT
;
A
#
# COMPACT_ATOMS: atom_id res chain seq x y z
N ARG A 1 -72.92 40.23 -10.32
CA ARG A 1 -74.03 39.44 -10.90
C ARG A 1 -73.46 38.10 -11.34
N ARG A 2 -74.00 37.02 -10.74
CA ARG A 2 -74.02 35.62 -11.18
C ARG A 2 -72.70 34.82 -11.17
N ASP A 3 -72.54 34.11 -10.05
CA ASP A 3 -72.39 32.66 -9.94
C ASP A 3 -72.27 31.84 -11.23
N SER A 4 -71.31 30.92 -11.24
CA SER A 4 -71.61 29.50 -11.48
C SER A 4 -70.48 28.59 -10.98
N ALA A 5 -70.92 27.52 -10.31
CA ALA A 5 -70.21 26.49 -9.56
C ALA A 5 -69.14 25.64 -10.31
N LEU A 6 -68.31 25.02 -9.46
CA LEU A 6 -67.33 23.94 -9.69
C LEU A 6 -67.91 22.69 -10.42
N PRO A 7 -67.05 21.79 -10.94
CA PRO A 7 -66.73 20.61 -10.12
C PRO A 7 -65.25 20.17 -10.14
N SER A 8 -64.86 19.67 -8.96
CA SER A 8 -63.79 18.72 -8.61
C SER A 8 -63.15 17.88 -9.72
N ARG A 9 -61.81 17.72 -9.68
CA ARG A 9 -61.13 16.41 -9.55
C ARG A 9 -59.59 16.50 -9.50
N LEU A 10 -59.03 15.64 -8.64
CA LEU A 10 -57.69 15.04 -8.65
C LEU A 10 -56.49 15.88 -8.19
N MET A 11 -56.25 15.85 -6.87
CA MET A 11 -54.91 15.85 -6.30
C MET A 11 -54.11 14.67 -6.88
N GLN A 12 -52.99 14.95 -7.54
CA GLN A 12 -51.89 14.00 -7.70
C GLN A 12 -50.74 14.46 -6.80
N SER A 13 -50.55 13.76 -5.69
CA SER A 13 -49.32 13.80 -4.90
C SER A 13 -48.18 13.25 -5.76
N ARG A 14 -47.26 14.10 -6.20
CA ARG A 14 -45.96 13.65 -6.71
C ARG A 14 -45.18 13.09 -5.52
N GLY A 15 -45.23 11.77 -5.35
CA GLY A 15 -44.31 11.06 -4.47
C GLY A 15 -42.90 11.20 -5.02
N GLU A 16 -42.04 11.93 -4.31
CA GLU A 16 -40.61 11.84 -4.51
C GLU A 16 -40.18 10.40 -4.18
N HIS A 17 -39.84 9.63 -5.22
CA HIS A 17 -39.09 8.39 -5.04
C HIS A 17 -37.68 8.75 -4.56
N LYS A 18 -37.52 8.92 -3.24
CA LYS A 18 -36.20 8.89 -2.61
C LYS A 18 -35.69 7.46 -2.73
N GLN A 19 -34.75 7.23 -3.65
CA GLN A 19 -33.95 6.03 -3.61
C GLN A 19 -33.28 5.95 -2.23
N PRO A 20 -33.37 4.81 -1.52
CA PRO A 20 -32.72 4.68 -0.24
C PRO A 20 -31.19 4.76 -0.43
N PRO A 21 -30.46 5.37 0.50
CA PRO A 21 -29.01 5.44 0.45
C PRO A 21 -28.38 4.04 0.41
N VAL A 22 -27.20 3.94 -0.21
CA VAL A 22 -26.51 2.69 -0.57
C VAL A 22 -26.29 1.74 0.62
N TRP A 23 -26.29 2.24 1.86
CA TRP A 23 -26.17 1.44 3.08
C TRP A 23 -27.43 0.62 3.43
N ALA A 24 -28.58 0.87 2.78
CA ALA A 24 -29.84 0.16 3.05
C ALA A 24 -30.05 -1.10 2.18
N TRP A 25 -29.07 -1.48 1.37
CA TRP A 25 -29.15 -2.68 0.54
C TRP A 25 -28.90 -3.92 1.42
N PRO A 26 -29.80 -4.92 1.43
CA PRO A 26 -29.61 -6.14 2.20
C PRO A 26 -28.43 -6.92 1.60
N GLY A 27 -27.27 -6.82 2.24
CA GLY A 27 -26.01 -7.41 1.77
C GLY A 27 -24.77 -6.72 2.36
N PHE A 28 -24.85 -5.45 2.73
CA PHE A 28 -23.75 -4.74 3.43
C PHE A 28 -23.79 -4.99 4.94
N GLY A 29 -23.70 -6.26 5.35
CA GLY A 29 -23.42 -6.58 6.74
C GLY A 29 -21.97 -6.25 7.08
N VAL A 30 -21.73 -5.55 8.19
CA VAL A 30 -20.38 -5.50 8.79
C VAL A 30 -19.98 -6.95 9.10
N ILE A 31 -19.03 -7.50 8.36
CA ILE A 31 -18.53 -8.84 8.60
C ILE A 31 -17.88 -8.84 9.99
N ARG A 32 -18.50 -9.54 10.94
CA ARG A 32 -18.00 -9.70 12.31
C ARG A 32 -17.02 -10.87 12.34
N GLY A 33 -15.73 -10.59 12.27
CA GLY A 33 -14.65 -11.57 12.35
C GLY A 33 -13.29 -10.91 12.45
N ALA A 34 -12.28 -11.61 12.99
CA ALA A 34 -10.90 -11.13 12.93
C ALA A 34 -10.44 -11.06 11.47
N ILE A 35 -9.62 -10.05 11.14
CA ILE A 35 -9.04 -9.91 9.80
C ILE A 35 -8.28 -11.20 9.43
N SER A 36 -8.55 -11.73 8.24
CA SER A 36 -7.81 -12.89 7.75
C SER A 36 -6.35 -12.53 7.50
N HIS A 37 -5.48 -13.54 7.62
CA HIS A 37 -4.08 -13.40 7.25
C HIS A 37 -3.70 -14.45 6.21
N PRO A 38 -3.91 -14.17 4.91
CA PRO A 38 -3.69 -15.14 3.85
C PRO A 38 -2.27 -15.71 3.87
N ARG A 39 -2.17 -17.00 3.57
CA ARG A 39 -0.89 -17.67 3.31
C ARG A 39 -0.35 -17.27 1.95
N GLN A 40 0.90 -17.64 1.65
CA GLN A 40 1.52 -17.27 0.38
C GLN A 40 0.71 -17.75 -0.83
N GLU A 41 0.24 -19.01 -0.82
CA GLU A 41 -0.56 -19.58 -1.91
C GLU A 41 -1.90 -18.87 -2.10
N GLU A 42 -2.55 -18.50 -1.00
CA GLU A 42 -3.83 -17.79 -1.03
C GLU A 42 -3.67 -16.35 -1.54
N ALA A 43 -2.62 -15.65 -1.09
CA ALA A 43 -2.27 -14.33 -1.63
C ALA A 43 -1.97 -14.40 -3.14
N GLN A 44 -1.31 -15.46 -3.62
CA GLN A 44 -1.07 -15.68 -5.05
C GLN A 44 -2.36 -15.90 -5.83
N ALA A 45 -3.31 -16.66 -5.27
CA ALA A 45 -4.61 -16.92 -5.88
C ALA A 45 -5.45 -15.64 -5.97
N ILE A 46 -5.47 -14.82 -4.92
CA ILE A 46 -6.14 -13.51 -4.89
C ILE A 46 -5.58 -12.59 -5.99
N ASP A 47 -4.27 -12.44 -6.06
CA ASP A 47 -3.62 -11.62 -7.10
C ASP A 47 -3.93 -12.15 -8.51
N GLN A 48 -3.87 -13.47 -8.70
CA GLN A 48 -4.19 -14.10 -9.98
C GLN A 48 -5.63 -13.79 -10.41
N GLU A 49 -6.61 -13.89 -9.52
CA GLU A 49 -8.00 -13.57 -9.84
C GLU A 49 -8.20 -12.09 -10.16
N LEU A 50 -7.56 -11.18 -9.41
CA LEU A 50 -7.62 -9.75 -9.68
C LEU A 50 -7.16 -9.43 -11.11
N PHE A 51 -6.07 -10.05 -11.57
CA PHE A 51 -5.56 -9.82 -12.92
C PHE A 51 -6.32 -10.59 -14.01
N THR A 52 -6.85 -11.77 -13.71
CA THR A 52 -7.43 -12.68 -14.72
C THR A 52 -8.95 -12.69 -14.78
N GLU A 53 -9.65 -12.76 -13.65
CA GLU A 53 -11.12 -12.77 -13.59
C GLU A 53 -11.68 -11.34 -13.56
N TYR A 54 -11.10 -10.48 -12.72
CA TYR A 54 -11.52 -9.09 -12.55
C TYR A 54 -10.90 -8.13 -13.58
N LYS A 55 -9.92 -8.60 -14.35
CA LYS A 55 -9.28 -7.86 -15.45
C LYS A 55 -8.63 -6.54 -15.05
N PHE A 56 -8.28 -6.37 -13.78
CA PHE A 56 -7.39 -5.27 -13.40
C PHE A 56 -6.05 -5.46 -14.08
N SER A 57 -5.46 -4.36 -14.55
CA SER A 57 -4.10 -4.39 -15.06
C SER A 57 -3.09 -4.17 -13.93
N VAL A 58 -1.85 -4.65 -14.14
CA VAL A 58 -0.79 -4.55 -13.13
C VAL A 58 -0.49 -3.10 -12.78
N ASP A 59 -0.45 -2.21 -13.77
CA ASP A 59 -0.23 -0.78 -13.58
C ASP A 59 -1.33 -0.11 -12.74
N GLN A 60 -2.60 -0.49 -12.90
CA GLN A 60 -3.71 0.02 -12.09
C GLN A 60 -3.55 -0.34 -10.62
N LEU A 61 -3.33 -1.62 -10.31
CA LEU A 61 -3.23 -2.05 -8.91
C LEU A 61 -1.93 -1.54 -8.26
N MET A 62 -0.82 -1.51 -9.01
CA MET A 62 0.45 -0.96 -8.56
C MET A 62 0.36 0.55 -8.26
N GLU A 63 -0.38 1.32 -9.08
CA GLU A 63 -0.61 2.74 -8.83
C GLU A 63 -1.36 2.96 -7.50
N LEU A 64 -2.41 2.17 -7.27
CA LEU A 64 -3.20 2.25 -6.03
C LEU A 64 -2.42 1.75 -4.81
N ALA A 65 -1.63 0.69 -4.96
CA ALA A 65 -0.77 0.14 -3.91
C ALA A 65 0.31 1.13 -3.49
N GLY A 66 1.08 1.67 -4.45
CA GLY A 66 2.11 2.65 -4.14
C GLY A 66 1.56 3.98 -3.60
N LEU A 67 0.39 4.44 -4.08
CA LEU A 67 -0.33 5.58 -3.47
C LEU A 67 -0.71 5.28 -2.02
N SER A 68 -1.21 4.07 -1.74
CA SER A 68 -1.53 3.64 -0.37
C SER A 68 -0.27 3.65 0.50
N CYS A 69 0.86 3.18 0.00
CA CYS A 69 2.13 3.21 0.72
C CYS A 69 2.57 4.63 1.08
N ALA A 70 2.58 5.53 0.10
CA ALA A 70 2.93 6.93 0.34
C ALA A 70 1.96 7.61 1.33
N THR A 71 0.67 7.27 1.25
CA THR A 71 -0.37 7.82 2.15
C THR A 71 -0.20 7.32 3.57
N ALA A 72 0.09 6.03 3.76
CA ALA A 72 0.36 5.46 5.08
C ALA A 72 1.59 6.13 5.72
N ILE A 73 2.69 6.21 4.97
CA ILE A 73 3.92 6.90 5.40
C ILE A 73 3.60 8.33 5.81
N ALA A 74 2.84 9.06 5.00
CA ALA A 74 2.52 10.45 5.30
C ALA A 74 1.62 10.66 6.53
N LYS A 75 0.79 9.67 6.88
CA LYS A 75 0.00 9.68 8.12
C LYS A 75 0.84 9.37 9.36
N ALA A 76 1.76 8.41 9.29
CA ALA A 76 2.57 8.00 10.44
C ALA A 76 3.78 8.89 10.70
N TYR A 77 4.38 9.42 9.64
CA TYR A 77 5.57 10.27 9.68
C TYR A 77 5.30 11.56 8.90
N PRO A 78 4.40 12.45 9.34
CA PRO A 78 4.11 13.68 8.60
C PRO A 78 5.40 14.50 8.38
N PRO A 79 5.52 15.33 7.32
CA PRO A 79 6.76 16.07 7.05
C PRO A 79 7.26 16.91 8.23
N SER A 80 6.33 17.42 9.06
CA SER A 80 6.61 18.19 10.26
C SER A 80 7.19 17.38 11.43
N SER A 81 7.18 16.05 11.39
CA SER A 81 7.79 15.19 12.42
C SER A 81 9.26 14.87 12.16
N PHE A 82 9.80 15.24 11.00
CA PHE A 82 11.22 15.06 10.71
C PHE A 82 12.04 16.12 11.45
N THR A 83 13.17 15.72 12.03
CA THR A 83 14.06 16.62 12.79
C THR A 83 14.88 17.53 11.89
N THR A 84 15.12 17.11 10.66
CA THR A 84 15.79 17.89 9.62
C THR A 84 14.79 18.79 8.90
N SER A 85 15.28 19.89 8.30
CA SER A 85 14.45 20.80 7.51
C SER A 85 13.87 20.18 6.24
N GLN A 86 14.32 18.97 5.88
CA GLN A 86 13.91 18.24 4.70
C GLN A 86 13.49 16.82 5.08
N PRO A 87 12.24 16.41 4.83
CA PRO A 87 11.77 15.04 5.08
C PRO A 87 12.35 14.06 4.05
N ALA A 88 13.64 13.77 4.19
CA ALA A 88 14.42 12.92 3.29
C ALA A 88 14.07 11.44 3.49
N VAL A 89 13.80 10.73 2.39
CA VAL A 89 13.36 9.33 2.40
C VAL A 89 14.18 8.51 1.43
N LEU A 90 14.80 7.42 1.88
CA LEU A 90 15.46 6.46 1.00
C LEU A 90 14.49 5.34 0.62
N VAL A 91 14.17 5.19 -0.67
CA VAL A 91 13.31 4.12 -1.18
C VAL A 91 14.16 3.05 -1.86
N VAL A 92 14.16 1.84 -1.29
CA VAL A 92 14.98 0.73 -1.76
C VAL A 92 14.12 -0.25 -2.55
N CYS A 93 14.22 -0.20 -3.88
CA CYS A 93 13.40 -0.99 -4.79
C CYS A 93 14.07 -2.31 -5.19
N GLY A 94 13.34 -3.42 -5.08
CA GLY A 94 13.77 -4.73 -5.57
C GLY A 94 13.31 -5.02 -7.01
N PRO A 95 13.62 -6.21 -7.55
CA PRO A 95 13.55 -6.50 -8.98
C PRO A 95 12.15 -6.91 -9.49
N GLY A 96 11.09 -6.64 -8.74
CA GLY A 96 9.75 -7.16 -9.01
C GLY A 96 8.65 -6.15 -8.73
N ASN A 97 7.42 -6.65 -8.56
CA ASN A 97 6.25 -5.81 -8.32
C ASN A 97 6.42 -4.92 -7.08
N ASN A 98 6.97 -5.45 -5.97
CA ASN A 98 7.23 -4.66 -4.76
C ASN A 98 8.15 -3.46 -5.04
N GLY A 99 9.14 -3.62 -5.91
CA GLY A 99 9.99 -2.50 -6.34
C GLY A 99 9.23 -1.49 -7.19
N GLY A 100 8.29 -1.94 -8.01
CA GLY A 100 7.35 -1.08 -8.72
C GLY A 100 6.44 -0.28 -7.78
N ASP A 101 5.89 -0.92 -6.74
CA ASP A 101 5.13 -0.25 -5.69
C ASP A 101 5.99 0.82 -4.99
N GLY A 102 7.27 0.51 -4.74
CA GLY A 102 8.26 1.47 -4.24
C GLY A 102 8.47 2.68 -5.17
N LEU A 103 8.56 2.49 -6.48
CA LEU A 103 8.69 3.58 -7.44
C LEU A 103 7.45 4.49 -7.46
N VAL A 104 6.26 3.89 -7.44
CA VAL A 104 4.99 4.64 -7.34
C VAL A 104 4.94 5.38 -6.00
N CYS A 105 5.30 4.73 -4.90
CA CYS A 105 5.38 5.31 -3.57
C CYS A 105 6.32 6.53 -3.54
N ALA A 106 7.54 6.40 -4.08
CA ALA A 106 8.50 7.49 -4.18
C ALA A 106 7.93 8.69 -4.96
N ARG A 107 7.27 8.44 -6.09
CA ARG A 107 6.62 9.49 -6.88
C ARG A 107 5.54 10.24 -6.08
N HIS A 108 4.65 9.52 -5.38
CA HIS A 108 3.61 10.15 -4.56
C HIS A 108 4.19 10.87 -3.34
N LEU A 109 5.20 10.31 -2.68
CA LEU A 109 5.92 10.97 -1.59
C LEU A 109 6.49 12.32 -2.04
N LYS A 110 7.07 12.41 -3.24
CA LYS A 110 7.52 13.70 -3.80
C LYS A 110 6.36 14.71 -3.92
N MET A 111 5.18 14.28 -4.37
CA MET A 111 3.98 15.13 -4.43
C MET A 111 3.44 15.52 -3.05
N PHE A 112 3.69 14.69 -2.02
CA PHE A 112 3.28 14.94 -0.63
C PHE A 112 4.28 15.80 0.16
N GLY A 113 5.31 16.34 -0.50
CA GLY A 113 6.30 17.24 0.12
C GLY A 113 7.51 16.54 0.71
N TYR A 114 7.70 15.25 0.45
CA TYR A 114 8.92 14.52 0.84
C TYR A 114 10.07 14.76 -0.13
N GLN A 115 11.27 14.40 0.31
CA GLN A 115 12.46 14.36 -0.55
C GLN A 115 12.93 12.92 -0.74
N PRO A 116 12.25 12.14 -1.60
CA PRO A 116 12.64 10.77 -1.85
C PRO A 116 13.92 10.69 -2.67
N THR A 117 14.75 9.71 -2.35
CA THR A 117 15.88 9.22 -3.15
C THR A 117 15.66 7.73 -3.38
N VAL A 118 15.84 7.25 -4.62
CA VAL A 118 15.60 5.85 -4.96
C VAL A 118 16.93 5.11 -5.11
N TYR A 119 17.05 3.92 -4.54
CA TYR A 119 18.06 2.94 -4.94
C TYR A 119 17.38 1.75 -5.61
N TYR A 120 17.75 1.48 -6.87
CA TYR A 120 17.11 0.44 -7.69
C TYR A 120 18.16 -0.35 -8.50
N PRO A 121 18.83 -1.34 -7.87
CA PRO A 121 20.03 -1.98 -8.42
C PRO A 121 19.75 -3.01 -9.51
N LYS A 122 18.56 -3.61 -9.53
CA LYS A 122 18.17 -4.65 -10.48
C LYS A 122 16.83 -4.28 -11.10
N ARG A 123 16.88 -3.72 -12.31
CA ARG A 123 15.71 -3.19 -13.01
C ARG A 123 15.26 -4.19 -14.09
N PRO A 124 14.04 -4.74 -14.02
CA PRO A 124 13.53 -5.58 -15.10
C PRO A 124 13.42 -4.76 -16.39
N SER A 125 13.85 -5.35 -17.50
CA SER A 125 13.65 -4.79 -18.84
C SER A 125 12.20 -5.05 -19.26
N LYS A 126 11.27 -4.27 -18.72
CA LYS A 126 9.84 -4.27 -19.10
C LYS A 126 9.33 -2.82 -19.15
N PRO A 127 8.47 -2.48 -20.13
CA PRO A 127 7.96 -1.12 -20.32
C PRO A 127 7.33 -0.50 -19.06
N LEU A 128 6.65 -1.31 -18.24
CA LEU A 128 6.05 -0.85 -16.98
C LEU A 128 7.11 -0.22 -16.05
N PHE A 129 8.19 -0.93 -15.75
CA PHE A 129 9.22 -0.47 -14.81
C PHE A 129 10.10 0.65 -15.39
N GLU A 130 10.32 0.64 -16.71
CA GLU A 130 10.99 1.73 -17.42
C GLU A 130 10.16 3.02 -17.38
N GLY A 131 8.84 2.90 -17.56
CA GLY A 131 7.87 3.98 -17.42
C GLY A 131 7.89 4.57 -16.01
N LEU A 132 7.78 3.74 -14.98
CA LEU A 132 7.84 4.17 -13.58
C LEU A 132 9.17 4.86 -13.22
N THR A 133 10.28 4.30 -13.70
CA THR A 133 11.62 4.91 -13.53
C THR A 133 11.69 6.28 -14.20
N THR A 134 11.14 6.40 -15.41
CA THR A 134 11.10 7.65 -16.17
C THR A 134 10.23 8.69 -15.46
N GLN A 135 9.07 8.31 -14.93
CA GLN A 135 8.20 9.19 -14.16
C GLN A 135 8.92 9.75 -12.92
N CYS A 136 9.61 8.90 -12.15
CA CYS A 136 10.39 9.35 -10.99
C CYS A 136 11.47 10.36 -11.40
N LYS A 137 12.24 10.06 -12.46
CA LYS A 137 13.27 10.97 -12.99
C LYS A 137 12.69 12.30 -13.47
N LYS A 138 11.51 12.29 -14.10
CA LYS A 138 10.79 13.50 -14.56
C LYS A 138 10.20 14.32 -13.41
N MET A 139 10.26 13.81 -12.19
CA MET A 139 9.89 14.51 -10.96
C MET A 139 11.12 14.88 -10.11
N ASP A 140 12.31 14.86 -10.71
CA ASP A 140 13.58 15.18 -10.05
C ASP A 140 13.81 14.37 -8.77
N ILE A 141 13.46 13.07 -8.83
CA ILE A 141 13.78 12.09 -7.80
C ILE A 141 15.14 11.47 -8.15
N PRO A 142 16.18 11.69 -7.34
CA PRO A 142 17.50 11.13 -7.61
C PRO A 142 17.50 9.61 -7.48
N PHE A 143 18.31 8.95 -8.32
CA PHE A 143 18.61 7.53 -8.22
C PHE A 143 20.06 7.34 -7.79
N LEU A 144 20.28 6.69 -6.65
CA LEU A 144 21.64 6.38 -6.21
C LEU A 144 22.29 5.35 -7.16
N PRO A 145 23.53 5.59 -7.59
CA PRO A 145 24.28 4.61 -8.38
C PRO A 145 24.72 3.42 -7.51
N GLU A 146 24.98 3.65 -6.23
CA GLU A 146 25.50 2.68 -5.27
C GLU A 146 24.75 2.78 -3.94
N PHE A 147 24.68 1.67 -3.21
CA PHE A 147 24.06 1.65 -1.89
C PHE A 147 25.07 2.09 -0.84
N PRO A 148 24.71 2.98 0.12
CA PRO A 148 25.60 3.31 1.23
C PRO A 148 25.93 2.04 2.03
N ALA A 149 27.21 1.66 2.08
CA ALA A 149 27.62 0.41 2.72
C ALA A 149 27.46 0.47 4.26
N GLU A 150 27.61 1.65 4.84
CA GLU A 150 27.51 1.87 6.29
C GLU A 150 26.17 2.49 6.66
N ALA A 151 25.53 1.93 7.70
CA ALA A 151 24.23 2.38 8.17
C ALA A 151 24.25 3.84 8.67
N ALA A 152 25.36 4.29 9.24
CA ALA A 152 25.53 5.67 9.73
C ALA A 152 25.30 6.72 8.63
N PHE A 153 25.72 6.46 7.38
CA PHE A 153 25.43 7.37 6.26
C PHE A 153 23.95 7.41 5.91
N ILE A 154 23.23 6.30 6.07
CA ILE A 154 21.78 6.28 5.86
C ILE A 154 21.10 7.10 6.96
N ASP A 155 21.50 6.88 8.21
CA ASP A 155 20.95 7.58 9.38
C ASP A 155 21.20 9.09 9.35
N GLU A 156 22.34 9.53 8.82
CA GLU A 156 22.67 10.95 8.67
C GLU A 156 21.86 11.62 7.55
N LEU A 157 21.64 10.93 6.42
CA LEU A 157 21.08 11.53 5.21
C LEU A 157 19.57 11.41 5.09
N TYR A 158 18.96 10.40 5.72
CA TYR A 158 17.54 10.08 5.54
C TYR A 158 16.84 9.97 6.89
N GLY A 159 15.63 10.50 7.00
CA GLY A 159 14.82 10.35 8.22
C GLY A 159 13.90 9.12 8.18
N LEU A 160 13.81 8.43 7.04
CA LEU A 160 13.00 7.23 6.84
C LEU A 160 13.59 6.39 5.70
N VAL A 161 13.56 5.08 5.87
CA VAL A 161 13.81 4.12 4.78
C VAL A 161 12.51 3.42 4.39
N VAL A 162 12.23 3.30 3.11
CA VAL A 162 11.16 2.47 2.56
C VAL A 162 11.77 1.19 2.00
N ASP A 163 11.44 0.07 2.63
CA ASP A 163 11.78 -1.26 2.16
C ASP A 163 10.74 -1.73 1.13
N ALA A 164 11.11 -1.65 -0.14
CA ALA A 164 10.33 -2.09 -1.29
C ALA A 164 11.08 -3.20 -2.07
N ILE A 165 11.86 -4.04 -1.37
CA ILE A 165 12.75 -5.02 -2.01
C ILE A 165 11.97 -6.27 -2.44
N PHE A 166 11.39 -7.01 -1.48
CA PHE A 166 10.72 -8.27 -1.72
C PHE A 166 9.31 -8.27 -1.12
N GLY A 167 8.31 -8.54 -1.96
CA GLY A 167 6.92 -8.75 -1.51
C GLY A 167 6.60 -10.23 -1.30
N PHE A 168 5.32 -10.55 -1.06
CA PHE A 168 4.86 -11.91 -0.75
C PHE A 168 5.18 -12.99 -1.80
N SER A 169 5.43 -12.64 -3.05
CA SER A 169 5.73 -13.62 -4.10
C SER A 169 7.17 -14.12 -4.09
N PHE A 170 8.06 -13.52 -3.27
CA PHE A 170 9.46 -13.93 -3.20
C PHE A 170 9.59 -15.36 -2.64
N LYS A 171 10.47 -16.15 -3.26
CA LYS A 171 10.81 -17.52 -2.85
C LYS A 171 12.31 -17.74 -2.93
N GLY A 172 12.84 -18.50 -1.99
CA GLY A 172 14.23 -18.93 -1.98
C GLY A 172 15.17 -17.99 -1.21
N ALA A 173 16.48 -18.24 -1.36
CA ALA A 173 17.51 -17.49 -0.65
C ALA A 173 17.71 -16.09 -1.26
N VAL A 174 17.91 -15.10 -0.38
CA VAL A 174 18.33 -13.76 -0.77
C VAL A 174 19.70 -13.84 -1.45
N ARG A 175 19.83 -13.21 -2.63
CA ARG A 175 21.08 -13.14 -3.40
C ARG A 175 21.59 -11.71 -3.43
N GLU A 176 22.89 -11.55 -3.68
CA GLU A 176 23.48 -10.23 -3.89
C GLU A 176 22.85 -9.48 -5.09
N PRO A 177 22.72 -8.13 -5.00
CA PRO A 177 23.22 -7.26 -3.93
C PRO A 177 22.30 -7.17 -2.70
N PHE A 178 21.15 -7.87 -2.69
CA PHE A 178 20.13 -7.70 -1.67
C PHE A 178 20.52 -8.27 -0.29
N GLY A 179 21.44 -9.24 -0.25
CA GLY A 179 21.99 -9.74 1.02
C GLY A 179 22.74 -8.64 1.78
N SER A 180 23.69 -7.99 1.09
CA SER A 180 24.43 -6.86 1.65
C SER A 180 23.52 -5.68 2.02
N ILE A 181 22.55 -5.34 1.17
CA ILE A 181 21.60 -4.25 1.42
C ILE A 181 20.80 -4.52 2.69
N LEU A 182 20.18 -5.70 2.82
CA LEU A 182 19.40 -6.05 4.01
C LEU A 182 20.26 -6.06 5.27
N SER A 183 21.49 -6.57 5.18
CA SER A 183 22.42 -6.54 6.31
C SER A 183 22.69 -5.12 6.80
N THR A 184 22.88 -4.16 5.89
CA THR A 184 23.04 -2.75 6.26
C THR A 184 21.75 -2.14 6.80
N LEU A 185 20.60 -2.44 6.21
CA LEU A 185 19.30 -1.97 6.71
C LEU A 185 18.96 -2.52 8.10
N GLU A 186 19.40 -3.73 8.46
CA GLU A 186 19.23 -4.28 9.82
C GLU A 186 20.01 -3.48 10.89
N ARG A 187 20.92 -2.58 10.50
CA ARG A 187 21.76 -1.78 11.41
C ARG A 187 21.42 -0.29 11.44
N VAL A 188 20.46 0.18 10.64
CA VAL A 188 20.04 1.60 10.65
C VAL A 188 19.25 1.89 11.92
N THR A 189 19.31 3.13 12.38
CA THR A 189 18.56 3.61 13.55
C THR A 189 17.33 4.41 13.16
N VAL A 190 17.28 4.92 11.92
CA VAL A 190 16.09 5.58 11.36
C VAL A 190 14.97 4.57 11.11
N PRO A 191 13.69 4.98 11.20
CA PRO A 191 12.58 4.07 10.99
C PRO A 191 12.61 3.45 9.58
N ILE A 192 12.16 2.20 9.50
CA ILE A 192 11.95 1.49 8.24
C ILE A 192 10.44 1.24 8.06
N ALA A 193 9.92 1.57 6.88
CA ALA A 193 8.58 1.23 6.43
C ALA A 193 8.65 0.15 5.35
N SER A 194 8.20 -1.06 5.65
CA SER A 194 8.17 -2.17 4.69
C SER A 194 6.85 -2.23 3.93
N ILE A 195 6.97 -2.31 2.61
CA ILE A 195 5.83 -2.53 1.71
C ILE A 195 5.53 -4.03 1.64
N ASP A 196 4.28 -4.35 1.95
CA ASP A 196 3.67 -5.67 1.89
C ASP A 196 4.14 -6.66 2.95
N ILE A 197 5.44 -6.98 2.96
CA ILE A 197 6.13 -7.86 3.90
C ILE A 197 7.54 -7.31 4.12
N PRO A 198 8.09 -7.38 5.35
CA PRO A 198 9.49 -7.03 5.58
C PRO A 198 10.42 -7.91 4.75
N SER A 199 11.28 -7.30 3.94
CA SER A 199 12.11 -8.05 3.00
C SER A 199 13.05 -9.02 3.70
N GLY A 200 13.08 -10.26 3.20
CA GLY A 200 13.85 -11.35 3.79
C GLY A 200 13.10 -12.14 4.87
N TRP A 201 11.87 -11.78 5.21
CA TRP A 201 11.01 -12.60 6.05
C TRP A 201 10.39 -13.77 5.26
N ASP A 202 10.13 -14.88 5.95
CA ASP A 202 9.22 -15.91 5.46
C ASP A 202 7.79 -15.37 5.51
N VAL A 203 7.04 -15.53 4.42
CA VAL A 203 5.69 -14.98 4.22
C VAL A 203 4.66 -15.48 5.25
N GLU A 204 4.94 -16.62 5.89
CA GLU A 204 4.08 -17.19 6.92
C GLU A 204 4.69 -17.18 8.31
N LYS A 205 5.98 -17.46 8.44
CA LYS A 205 6.66 -17.66 9.73
C LYS A 205 7.36 -16.39 10.25
N GLY A 206 7.45 -15.35 9.43
CA GLY A 206 8.25 -14.16 9.72
C GLY A 206 9.75 -14.49 9.81
N LYS A 207 10.51 -13.59 10.44
CA LYS A 207 11.93 -13.81 10.76
C LYS A 207 12.33 -12.99 11.99
N ALA A 208 12.57 -13.66 13.12
CA ALA A 208 12.93 -13.00 14.38
C ALA A 208 14.23 -12.18 14.27
N ASP A 209 15.26 -12.74 13.63
CA ASP A 209 16.57 -12.10 13.45
C ASP A 209 16.70 -11.39 12.09
N GLY A 210 15.58 -10.93 11.53
CA GLY A 210 15.55 -10.18 10.27
C GLY A 210 15.35 -8.69 10.48
N LEU A 211 15.18 -7.98 9.37
CA LEU A 211 14.71 -6.60 9.35
C LEU A 211 13.52 -6.40 10.30
N GLN A 212 13.60 -5.42 11.20
CA GLN A 212 12.52 -5.07 12.13
C GLN A 212 11.97 -3.70 11.76
N PRO A 213 11.01 -3.62 10.81
CA PRO A 213 10.48 -2.35 10.41
C PRO A 213 9.63 -1.73 11.52
N ASP A 214 9.66 -0.42 11.60
CA ASP A 214 8.79 0.34 12.50
C ASP A 214 7.37 0.49 11.93
N MET A 215 7.25 0.42 10.60
CA MET A 215 5.97 0.44 9.88
C MET A 215 5.86 -0.74 8.93
N LEU A 216 4.71 -1.41 8.93
CA LEU A 216 4.32 -2.39 7.91
C LEU A 216 3.09 -1.90 7.16
N ILE A 217 3.14 -1.91 5.82
CA ILE A 217 2.01 -1.56 4.97
C ILE A 217 1.56 -2.81 4.23
N SER A 218 0.60 -3.53 4.79
CA SER A 218 0.01 -4.69 4.14
C SER A 218 -0.86 -4.27 2.96
N LEU A 219 -0.61 -4.82 1.77
CA LEU A 219 -1.41 -4.57 0.58
C LEU A 219 -2.46 -5.68 0.40
N THR A 220 -3.67 -5.30 -0.01
CA THR A 220 -4.82 -6.19 -0.26
C THR A 220 -5.38 -6.83 1.02
N ALA A 221 -4.56 -7.59 1.74
CA ALA A 221 -4.80 -8.14 3.07
C ALA A 221 -3.45 -8.37 3.78
N PRO A 222 -3.37 -8.34 5.12
CA PRO A 222 -2.15 -8.68 5.84
C PRO A 222 -1.74 -10.12 5.59
N LYS A 223 -0.48 -10.38 5.21
CA LYS A 223 0.00 -11.76 5.11
C LYS A 223 0.23 -12.33 6.50
N LYS A 224 0.26 -13.65 6.59
CA LYS A 224 0.49 -14.37 7.86
C LYS A 224 1.76 -13.94 8.61
N ALA A 225 2.83 -13.55 7.89
CA ALA A 225 4.02 -12.92 8.46
C ALA A 225 3.72 -11.68 9.32
N ALA A 226 2.66 -10.91 9.02
CA ALA A 226 2.30 -9.70 9.75
C ALA A 226 1.91 -9.97 11.21
N MET A 227 1.52 -11.20 11.57
CA MET A 227 1.28 -11.57 12.97
C MET A 227 2.56 -11.55 13.82
N HIS A 228 3.73 -11.53 13.19
CA HIS A 228 5.04 -11.42 13.85
C HIS A 228 5.56 -9.97 13.86
N PHE A 229 4.81 -9.02 13.32
CA PHE A 229 5.18 -7.60 13.31
C PHE A 229 5.12 -7.01 14.72
N THR A 230 6.15 -6.25 15.08
CA THR A 230 6.33 -5.64 16.42
C THR A 230 6.54 -4.13 16.36
N GLY A 231 6.52 -3.53 15.17
CA GLY A 231 6.68 -2.09 14.98
C GLY A 231 5.46 -1.29 15.45
N ARG A 232 5.59 0.04 15.42
CA ARG A 232 4.57 0.96 15.94
C ARG A 232 3.35 1.09 15.03
N TYR A 233 3.52 0.92 13.72
CA TYR A 233 2.48 1.26 12.74
C TYR A 233 2.19 0.11 11.79
N HIS A 234 1.01 -0.49 11.88
CA HIS A 234 0.55 -1.46 10.88
C HIS A 234 -0.60 -0.85 10.08
N PHE A 235 -0.39 -0.60 8.80
CA PHE A 235 -1.42 -0.10 7.90
C PHE A 235 -1.88 -1.17 6.92
N LEU A 236 -3.18 -1.18 6.64
CA LEU A 236 -3.79 -1.86 5.51
C LEU A 236 -3.98 -0.86 4.37
N GLY A 237 -3.41 -1.14 3.22
CA GLY A 237 -3.52 -0.38 1.97
C GLY A 237 -4.07 -1.22 0.83
N GLY A 238 -4.21 -0.63 -0.36
CA GLY A 238 -4.75 -1.33 -1.52
C GLY A 238 -6.27 -1.50 -1.45
N ARG A 239 -6.98 -0.39 -1.24
CA ARG A 239 -8.46 -0.33 -1.23
C ARG A 239 -9.05 -0.53 -2.64
N PHE A 240 -8.90 -1.74 -3.18
CA PHE A 240 -9.43 -2.15 -4.48
C PHE A 240 -10.02 -3.56 -4.48
N VAL A 241 -10.04 -4.24 -3.32
CA VAL A 241 -10.59 -5.60 -3.20
C VAL A 241 -12.10 -5.59 -3.46
N PRO A 242 -12.58 -6.28 -4.51
CA PRO A 242 -14.01 -6.35 -4.80
C PRO A 242 -14.77 -7.09 -3.68
N PRO A 243 -16.00 -6.67 -3.31
CA PRO A 243 -16.76 -7.31 -2.23
C PRO A 243 -16.93 -8.82 -2.41
N ARG A 244 -17.17 -9.29 -3.64
CA ARG A 244 -17.28 -10.73 -3.94
C ARG A 244 -15.97 -11.50 -3.70
N LEU A 245 -14.83 -10.87 -3.98
CA LEU A 245 -13.52 -11.48 -3.72
C LEU A 245 -13.24 -11.53 -2.20
N GLN A 246 -13.59 -10.45 -1.49
CA GLN A 246 -13.52 -10.40 -0.03
C GLN A 246 -14.37 -11.49 0.62
N GLU A 247 -15.59 -11.74 0.13
CA GLU A 247 -16.45 -12.82 0.59
C GLU A 247 -15.87 -14.20 0.25
N LYS A 248 -15.41 -14.42 -0.99
CA LYS A 248 -14.85 -15.69 -1.47
C LYS A 248 -13.68 -16.19 -0.61
N TYR A 249 -12.79 -15.27 -0.23
CA TYR A 249 -11.60 -15.57 0.59
C TYR A 249 -11.81 -15.31 2.08
N ALA A 250 -13.05 -15.00 2.50
CA ALA A 250 -13.40 -14.67 3.89
C ALA A 250 -12.42 -13.66 4.53
N LEU A 251 -12.04 -12.62 3.78
CA LEU A 251 -10.91 -11.78 4.17
C LEU A 251 -11.18 -10.96 5.44
N ASN A 252 -12.45 -10.71 5.75
CA ASN A 252 -12.92 -9.92 6.88
C ASN A 252 -12.24 -8.53 6.95
N LEU A 253 -12.05 -7.89 5.80
CA LEU A 253 -11.38 -6.59 5.74
C LEU A 253 -12.23 -5.53 6.46
N PRO A 254 -11.63 -4.72 7.34
CA PRO A 254 -12.30 -3.60 7.99
C PRO A 254 -12.69 -2.52 6.97
N ALA A 255 -13.72 -1.74 7.31
CA ALA A 255 -14.15 -0.62 6.48
C ALA A 255 -13.11 0.51 6.54
N TYR A 256 -12.61 0.93 5.38
CA TYR A 256 -11.78 2.13 5.26
C TYR A 256 -12.61 3.38 5.58
N PRO A 257 -12.08 4.36 6.33
CA PRO A 257 -12.80 5.55 6.71
C PRO A 257 -12.98 6.50 5.51
N GLY A 258 -14.21 6.94 5.25
CA GLY A 258 -14.52 7.90 4.19
C GLY A 258 -13.91 7.49 2.84
N THR A 259 -13.06 8.36 2.28
CA THR A 259 -12.36 8.17 1.00
C THR A 259 -10.91 7.71 1.16
N ASP A 260 -10.47 7.36 2.37
CA ASP A 260 -9.07 6.97 2.60
C ASP A 260 -8.74 5.67 1.86
N CYS A 261 -7.53 5.61 1.30
CA CYS A 261 -6.98 4.40 0.68
C CYS A 261 -6.20 3.51 1.67
N VAL A 262 -6.09 3.95 2.93
CA VAL A 262 -5.39 3.25 4.01
C VAL A 262 -6.21 3.23 5.30
N LEU A 263 -5.95 2.22 6.13
CA LEU A 263 -6.48 2.12 7.49
C LEU A 263 -5.35 1.66 8.42
N GLN A 264 -5.19 2.29 9.58
CA GLN A 264 -4.28 1.81 10.61
C GLN A 264 -4.93 0.67 11.40
N LEU A 265 -4.26 -0.49 11.48
CA LEU A 265 -4.66 -1.68 12.21
C LEU A 265 -4.14 -1.69 13.64
N THR A 266 -2.91 -1.22 13.85
CA THR A 266 -2.26 -0.98 15.15
C THR A 266 -1.43 0.28 15.09
#